data_AF-A0A969WJJ5-F1
#
_entry.id   AF-A0A969WJJ5-F1
#
_cell.length_a   1.000
_cell.length_b   1.000
_cell.length_c   1.000
_cell.angle_alpha   90.00
_cell.angle_beta   90.00
_cell.angle_gamma   90.00
#
_symmetry.space_group_name_H-M   'P 1'
#
loop_
_entity.id
_entity.type
_entity.pdbx_description
1 polymer ?
#
loop_
_entity_poly.entity_id
_entity_poly.type
_entity_poly.pdbx_seq_one_letter_code
_entity_poly.pdbx_strand_id
1 'polypeptide(L)'
;MLLVGQGGVGKTALTRRLIHDQPPDDAQGKTEGVDILHWELDIPTAEVSETLEESPTAVTLNVWDFGGQGIYQATHQFFFTSRSLYLVLMDARTGERESRLHHWLRLVSSLSDNAPVIIVVNKQDVHSLQLDERDLKAKYRNLTAVCYTSCATGEGIDNLRQTIADTIANDLPRINDRFPDNVLTLKAKLEAMRSEQAPYISYEEYGRYCREAGIDNPDFQRAWVGILHELGVILNYQDDRRLEGTHVLNPDWVTDGVYRILTDPAGAIAANGGILTWRILDNILDSGRYPRHHHPFILGMMARFEPCFPIPDRREQYLIPDLLPTLSQTGFLDDGPCLEFQYDYGGFMPGNILTRLMVRLTDYLVREKSWRTGAALRWEDNRALVTSDEEARRLTIQIDGAEATRRSLLNSIRMQLAAIHRAFPGLAVTEQVPIPGHPGKTIDYDELRWYEAEGDLQPRYAPIRGRIDVKALLDGIETPEMRLELRLYRTLQEGFSSFELKELCTELEINFNELPENVPPTQQALALVEYMKRRNRLVELEAALGKKRPELR
;
A
#
# COMPACT_ATOMS: atom_id res chain seq x y z
N MET A 1 -0.47 -4.89 21.53
CA MET A 1 -0.80 -3.45 21.40
C MET A 1 0.22 -2.79 20.49
N LEU A 2 -0.22 -2.03 19.50
CA LEU A 2 0.66 -1.35 18.53
C LEU A 2 0.47 0.16 18.61
N LEU A 3 1.57 0.91 18.69
CA LEU A 3 1.55 2.38 18.62
C LEU A 3 1.85 2.85 17.21
N VAL A 4 0.91 3.58 16.59
CA VAL A 4 1.04 4.13 15.24
C VAL A 4 0.85 5.64 15.25
N GLY A 5 1.47 6.35 14.31
CA GLY A 5 1.43 7.81 14.25
C GLY A 5 2.71 8.39 13.67
N GLN A 6 2.68 9.69 13.33
CA GLN A 6 3.84 10.38 12.75
C GLN A 6 5.08 10.34 13.65
N GLY A 7 6.25 10.59 13.06
CA GLY A 7 7.50 10.75 13.81
C GLY A 7 7.42 11.92 14.77
N GLY A 8 7.91 11.75 16.01
CA GLY A 8 8.00 12.84 16.99
C GLY A 8 6.70 13.19 17.75
N VAL A 9 5.60 12.46 17.54
CA VAL A 9 4.33 12.62 18.30
C VAL A 9 4.44 12.16 19.76
N GLY A 10 5.49 11.41 20.10
CA GLY A 10 5.78 10.95 21.46
C GLY A 10 5.35 9.51 21.77
N LYS A 11 5.42 8.59 20.80
CA LYS A 11 5.13 7.15 21.02
C LYS A 11 5.99 6.55 22.13
N THR A 12 7.31 6.70 22.02
CA THR A 12 8.26 6.22 23.03
C THR A 12 8.08 6.87 24.39
N ALA A 13 7.80 8.17 24.41
CA ALA A 13 7.49 8.89 25.65
C ALA A 13 6.20 8.37 26.30
N LEU A 14 5.17 8.09 25.50
CA LEU A 14 3.92 7.50 25.97
C LEU A 14 4.16 6.10 26.53
N THR A 15 4.93 5.26 25.84
CA THR A 15 5.21 3.89 26.30
C THR A 15 6.00 3.89 27.60
N ARG A 16 7.06 4.71 27.73
CA ARG A 16 7.79 4.86 29.00
C ARG A 16 6.88 5.32 30.13
N ARG A 17 5.99 6.27 29.84
CA ARG A 17 5.06 6.79 30.83
C ARG A 17 4.02 5.74 31.23
N LEU A 18 3.43 5.02 30.29
CA LEU A 18 2.45 3.97 30.58
C LEU A 18 3.04 2.84 31.42
N ILE A 19 4.22 2.33 31.05
CA ILE A 19 4.82 1.12 31.64
C ILE A 19 5.64 1.43 32.89
N HIS A 20 6.44 2.50 32.89
CA HIS A 20 7.41 2.79 33.96
C HIS A 20 7.06 4.02 34.79
N ASP A 21 5.97 4.73 34.44
CA ASP A 21 5.58 6.01 35.02
C ASP A 21 6.67 7.09 34.96
N GLN A 22 7.57 6.98 34.00
CA GLN A 22 8.69 7.91 33.81
C GLN A 22 8.32 9.05 32.85
N PRO A 23 8.80 10.28 33.10
CA PRO A 23 8.65 11.38 32.16
C PRO A 23 9.45 11.13 30.86
N PRO A 24 9.22 11.94 29.81
CA PRO A 24 9.98 11.88 28.58
C PRO A 24 11.46 12.14 28.86
N ASP A 25 12.33 11.42 28.16
CA ASP A 25 13.78 11.62 28.21
C ASP A 25 14.25 12.26 26.90
N ASP A 26 14.58 13.55 26.96
CA ASP A 26 15.04 14.32 25.79
C ASP A 26 16.39 13.82 25.26
N ALA A 27 17.15 13.04 26.05
CA ALA A 27 18.43 12.45 25.61
C ALA A 27 18.24 11.22 24.71
N GLN A 28 17.04 10.64 24.68
CA GLN A 28 16.78 9.34 24.03
C GLN A 28 16.69 9.41 22.50
N GLY A 29 16.82 10.60 21.91
CA GLY A 29 16.82 10.78 20.46
C GLY A 29 15.53 10.28 19.78
N LYS A 30 15.62 9.99 18.48
CA LYS A 30 14.51 9.37 17.74
C LYS A 30 14.69 7.86 17.77
N THR A 31 13.62 7.11 18.04
CA THR A 31 13.61 5.65 17.94
C THR A 31 13.96 5.22 16.52
N GLU A 32 15.04 4.45 16.40
CA GLU A 32 15.44 3.74 15.20
C GLU A 32 14.98 2.29 15.36
N GLY A 33 14.27 1.72 14.39
CA GLY A 33 13.79 0.35 14.53
C GLY A 33 12.38 0.21 15.11
N VAL A 34 12.24 -0.88 15.87
CA VAL A 34 11.05 -1.29 16.58
C VAL A 34 11.49 -1.74 17.96
N ASP A 35 10.89 -1.17 19.00
CA ASP A 35 11.06 -1.64 20.37
C ASP A 35 9.81 -2.43 20.76
N ILE A 36 10.02 -3.65 21.28
CA ILE A 36 8.96 -4.50 21.79
C ILE A 36 9.12 -4.59 23.30
N LEU A 37 8.16 -4.03 24.01
CA LEU A 37 8.13 -3.96 25.46
C LEU A 37 7.02 -4.85 26.01
N HIS A 38 7.25 -5.47 27.16
CA HIS A 38 6.23 -6.24 27.87
C HIS A 38 5.62 -5.38 28.96
N TRP A 39 4.28 -5.26 28.95
CA TRP A 39 3.54 -4.52 29.96
C TRP A 39 2.53 -5.43 30.64
N GLU A 40 2.69 -5.63 31.94
CA GLU A 40 1.70 -6.31 32.77
C GLU A 40 0.61 -5.31 33.17
N LEU A 41 -0.64 -5.65 32.85
CA LEU A 41 -1.80 -4.83 33.10
C LEU A 41 -2.91 -5.67 33.71
N ASP A 42 -3.48 -5.17 34.80
CA ASP A 42 -4.68 -5.71 35.40
C ASP A 42 -5.91 -5.24 34.61
N ILE A 43 -6.68 -6.18 34.06
CA ILE A 43 -7.91 -5.90 33.34
C ILE A 43 -9.15 -6.24 34.18
N PRO A 44 -10.26 -5.49 34.00
CA PRO A 44 -11.54 -5.88 34.58
C PRO A 44 -11.97 -7.26 34.07
N THR A 45 -12.43 -8.11 34.98
CA THR A 45 -12.85 -9.47 34.65
C THR A 45 -14.20 -9.43 33.92
N ALA A 46 -14.20 -9.78 32.63
CA ALA A 46 -15.43 -9.87 31.84
C ALA A 46 -16.21 -11.16 32.19
N GLU A 47 -17.30 -10.98 32.94
CA GLU A 47 -18.32 -11.95 33.35
C GLU A 47 -17.93 -13.06 34.35
N VAL A 48 -18.65 -12.99 35.48
CA VAL A 48 -18.54 -13.79 36.70
C VAL A 48 -19.38 -15.07 36.56
N SER A 49 -18.76 -16.23 36.73
CA SER A 49 -19.47 -17.38 37.32
C SER A 49 -19.71 -17.04 38.79
N GLU A 50 -20.96 -17.10 39.27
CA GLU A 50 -21.52 -16.59 40.55
C GLU A 50 -20.78 -16.96 41.87
N THR A 51 -19.58 -17.53 41.85
CA THR A 51 -18.93 -18.15 43.01
C THR A 51 -17.48 -17.73 43.26
N LEU A 52 -16.90 -16.76 42.55
CA LEU A 52 -15.52 -16.30 42.81
C LEU A 52 -15.43 -14.77 42.85
N GLU A 53 -14.71 -14.26 43.86
CA GLU A 53 -14.49 -12.84 44.12
C GLU A 53 -13.93 -12.09 42.90
N GLU A 54 -14.30 -10.81 42.76
CA GLU A 54 -13.80 -9.87 41.75
C GLU A 54 -12.30 -9.61 41.91
N SER A 55 -11.45 -10.55 41.52
CA SER A 55 -10.02 -10.30 41.35
C SER A 55 -9.75 -9.87 39.91
N PRO A 56 -9.06 -8.74 39.67
CA PRO A 56 -8.65 -8.35 38.33
C PRO A 56 -7.75 -9.42 37.72
N THR A 57 -7.85 -9.60 36.40
CA THR A 57 -7.04 -10.58 35.66
C THR A 57 -5.77 -9.90 35.17
N ALA A 58 -4.60 -10.39 35.58
CA ALA A 58 -3.33 -9.89 35.08
C ALA A 58 -3.09 -10.39 33.64
N VAL A 59 -2.86 -9.47 32.71
CA VAL A 59 -2.57 -9.76 31.30
C VAL A 59 -1.24 -9.14 30.90
N THR A 60 -0.44 -9.88 30.14
CA THR A 60 0.81 -9.36 29.56
C THR A 60 0.55 -8.86 28.14
N LEU A 61 0.83 -7.58 27.91
CA LEU A 61 0.75 -6.94 26.60
C LEU A 61 2.12 -6.88 25.93
N ASN A 62 2.19 -7.34 24.68
CA ASN A 62 3.29 -7.02 23.78
C ASN A 62 3.05 -5.63 23.19
N VAL A 63 3.84 -4.66 23.62
CA VAL A 63 3.74 -3.25 23.22
C VAL A 63 4.77 -2.98 22.14
N TRP A 64 4.31 -2.71 20.93
CA TRP A 64 5.16 -2.43 19.77
C TRP A 64 5.26 -0.91 19.59
N ASP A 65 6.44 -0.36 19.88
CA ASP A 65 6.79 1.03 19.59
C ASP A 65 7.62 1.10 18.31
N PHE A 66 6.98 1.51 17.22
CA PHE A 66 7.65 1.65 15.94
C PHE A 66 8.25 3.05 15.77
N GLY A 67 9.48 3.11 15.28
CA GLY A 67 10.09 4.37 14.85
C GLY A 67 9.21 5.09 13.82
N GLY A 68 8.71 6.28 14.15
CA GLY A 68 7.74 7.01 13.29
C GLY A 68 8.34 7.69 12.05
N GLN A 69 9.55 7.33 11.63
CA GLN A 69 10.15 7.91 10.43
C GLN A 69 9.41 7.37 9.20
N GLY A 70 9.10 8.24 8.23
CA GLY A 70 8.25 7.90 7.08
C GLY A 70 8.67 6.65 6.31
N ILE A 71 9.99 6.40 6.29
CA ILE A 71 10.64 5.25 5.64
C ILE A 71 10.18 3.90 6.21
N TYR A 72 9.75 3.83 7.47
CA TYR A 72 9.39 2.59 8.15
C TYR A 72 7.88 2.29 8.15
N GLN A 73 7.04 3.23 7.71
CA GLN A 73 5.58 3.07 7.85
C GLN A 73 5.05 1.83 7.11
N ALA A 74 5.68 1.46 5.99
CA ALA A 74 5.34 0.26 5.25
C ALA A 74 5.73 -1.04 5.99
N THR A 75 6.77 -1.03 6.83
CA THR A 75 7.21 -2.20 7.59
C THR A 75 6.31 -2.49 8.79
N HIS A 76 5.61 -1.49 9.32
CA HIS A 76 4.66 -1.70 10.42
C HIS A 76 3.57 -2.69 10.01
N GLN A 77 3.21 -2.74 8.72
CA GLN A 77 2.20 -3.66 8.17
C GLN A 77 2.55 -5.14 8.39
N PHE A 78 3.84 -5.48 8.57
CA PHE A 78 4.28 -6.85 8.91
C PHE A 78 3.69 -7.35 10.23
N PHE A 79 3.31 -6.43 11.12
CA PHE A 79 2.90 -6.73 12.49
C PHE A 79 1.41 -6.49 12.73
N PHE A 80 0.67 -6.10 11.69
CA PHE A 80 -0.75 -5.82 11.84
C PHE A 80 -1.52 -7.13 11.91
N THR A 81 -2.27 -7.30 12.98
CA THR A 81 -3.05 -8.51 13.26
C THR A 81 -4.43 -8.12 13.82
N SER A 82 -5.42 -8.98 13.61
CA SER A 82 -6.79 -8.75 14.05
C SER A 82 -7.01 -8.88 15.56
N ARG A 83 -6.04 -9.45 16.31
CA ARG A 83 -6.07 -9.57 17.78
C ARG A 83 -5.19 -8.55 18.49
N SER A 84 -5.22 -7.31 18.02
CA SER A 84 -4.36 -6.25 18.53
C SER A 84 -5.16 -5.00 18.90
N LEU A 85 -4.78 -4.33 19.99
CA LEU A 85 -5.21 -2.96 20.25
C LEU A 85 -4.29 -1.97 19.54
N TYR A 86 -4.85 -1.00 18.82
CA TYR A 86 -4.09 0.05 18.15
C TYR A 86 -4.24 1.40 18.87
N LEU A 87 -3.11 2.03 19.18
CA LEU A 87 -3.05 3.40 19.66
C LEU A 87 -2.59 4.32 18.54
N VAL A 88 -3.48 5.17 18.03
CA VAL A 88 -3.15 6.17 17.00
C VAL A 88 -2.78 7.47 17.71
N LEU A 89 -1.48 7.75 17.79
CA LEU A 89 -0.96 8.93 18.46
C LEU A 89 -0.86 10.13 17.51
N MET A 90 -1.29 11.28 18.02
CA MET A 90 -1.08 12.58 17.39
C MET A 90 -0.57 13.61 18.39
N ASP A 91 0.14 14.62 17.90
CA ASP A 91 0.60 15.75 18.69
C ASP A 91 -0.46 16.84 18.65
N ALA A 92 -0.91 17.34 19.80
CA ALA A 92 -1.97 18.34 19.88
C ALA A 92 -1.63 19.66 19.17
N ARG A 93 -0.33 19.94 18.94
CA ARG A 93 0.15 21.10 18.19
C ARG A 93 -0.06 20.94 16.68
N THR A 94 -0.11 19.71 16.20
CA THR A 94 -0.34 19.38 14.79
C THR A 94 -1.80 19.00 14.61
N GLY A 95 -2.54 19.77 13.80
CA GLY A 95 -3.94 19.47 13.52
C GLY A 95 -4.14 18.09 12.88
N GLU A 96 -5.39 17.69 12.65
CA GLU A 96 -5.73 16.37 12.10
C GLU A 96 -5.07 16.06 10.75
N ARG A 97 -4.95 17.08 9.88
CA ARG A 97 -4.36 16.95 8.53
C ARG A 97 -2.86 16.68 8.59
N GLU A 98 -2.11 17.48 9.33
CA GLU A 98 -0.65 17.33 9.47
C GLU A 98 -0.30 16.03 10.19
N SER A 99 -1.14 15.62 11.15
CA SER A 99 -1.00 14.33 11.84
C SER A 99 -1.27 13.13 10.95
N ARG A 100 -1.83 13.33 9.75
CA ARG A 100 -2.36 12.29 8.86
C ARG A 100 -3.29 11.31 9.60
N LEU A 101 -4.11 11.81 10.53
CA LEU A 101 -4.94 10.99 11.42
C LEU A 101 -5.83 10.02 10.64
N HIS A 102 -6.56 10.52 9.63
CA HIS A 102 -7.43 9.68 8.80
C HIS A 102 -6.67 8.63 7.99
N HIS A 103 -5.42 8.89 7.58
CA HIS A 103 -4.60 7.90 6.90
C HIS A 103 -4.31 6.71 7.81
N TRP A 104 -3.90 6.96 9.05
CA TRP A 104 -3.64 5.92 10.05
C TRP A 104 -4.89 5.12 10.41
N LEU A 105 -6.02 5.79 10.64
CA LEU A 105 -7.29 5.13 10.95
C LEU A 105 -7.75 4.22 9.81
N ARG A 106 -7.60 4.66 8.56
CA ARG A 106 -7.91 3.83 7.38
C ARG A 106 -6.95 2.65 7.25
N LEU A 107 -5.65 2.86 7.47
CA LEU A 107 -4.65 1.80 7.41
C LEU A 107 -4.95 0.69 8.40
N VAL A 108 -5.23 1.05 9.66
CA VAL A 108 -5.64 0.09 10.70
C VAL A 108 -6.93 -0.62 10.28
N SER A 109 -7.96 0.11 9.89
CA SER A 109 -9.24 -0.48 9.46
C SER A 109 -9.09 -1.47 8.30
N SER A 110 -8.18 -1.19 7.35
CA SER A 110 -7.96 -2.07 6.18
C SER A 110 -7.12 -3.30 6.47
N LEU A 111 -6.16 -3.22 7.40
CA LEU A 111 -5.14 -4.26 7.58
C LEU A 111 -5.35 -5.11 8.84
N SER A 112 -6.25 -4.72 9.74
CA SER A 112 -6.43 -5.37 11.04
C SER A 112 -7.84 -5.91 11.29
N ASP A 113 -8.66 -6.08 10.25
CA ASP A 113 -10.00 -6.67 10.34
C ASP A 113 -10.87 -6.07 11.47
N ASN A 114 -10.96 -4.73 11.51
CA ASN A 114 -11.67 -3.96 12.53
C ASN A 114 -11.18 -4.11 13.98
N ALA A 115 -9.89 -4.38 14.19
CA ALA A 115 -9.30 -4.34 15.51
C ALA A 115 -9.56 -3.00 16.25
N PRO A 116 -9.73 -3.01 17.58
CA PRO A 116 -10.10 -1.83 18.34
C PRO A 116 -9.02 -0.75 18.28
N VAL A 117 -9.46 0.51 18.20
CA VAL A 117 -8.58 1.68 18.07
C VAL A 117 -8.89 2.70 19.15
N ILE A 118 -7.83 3.24 19.75
CA ILE A 118 -7.88 4.42 20.62
C ILE A 118 -7.03 5.52 19.98
N ILE A 119 -7.61 6.70 19.82
CA ILE A 119 -6.83 7.89 19.41
C ILE A 119 -6.25 8.53 20.66
N VAL A 120 -4.95 8.82 20.65
CA VAL A 120 -4.27 9.47 21.76
C VAL A 120 -3.73 10.82 21.30
N VAL A 121 -4.31 11.90 21.81
CA VAL A 121 -3.90 13.27 21.54
C VAL A 121 -2.92 13.71 22.63
N ASN A 122 -1.63 13.66 22.31
CA ASN A 122 -0.54 13.92 23.24
C ASN A 122 -0.13 15.40 23.25
N LYS A 123 0.65 15.82 24.26
CA LYS A 123 1.17 17.18 24.46
C LYS A 123 0.10 18.24 24.68
N GLN A 124 -0.98 17.87 25.36
CA GLN A 124 -2.06 18.78 25.75
C GLN A 124 -1.61 19.92 26.67
N ASP A 125 -0.49 19.74 27.38
CA ASP A 125 0.18 20.77 28.18
C ASP A 125 0.69 21.94 27.33
N VAL A 126 0.96 21.73 26.03
CA VAL A 126 1.45 22.77 25.12
C VAL A 126 0.31 23.40 24.32
N HIS A 127 -0.63 22.60 23.84
CA HIS A 127 -1.77 23.06 23.06
C HIS A 127 -3.00 22.21 23.37
N SER A 128 -4.13 22.83 23.70
CA SER A 128 -5.39 22.11 23.88
C SER A 128 -6.08 21.88 22.55
N LEU A 129 -6.16 20.62 22.13
CA LEU A 129 -6.87 20.20 20.92
C LEU A 129 -8.02 19.28 21.31
N GLN A 130 -9.21 19.55 20.77
CA GLN A 130 -10.40 18.71 20.90
C GLN A 130 -10.80 18.21 19.51
N LEU A 131 -11.15 16.93 19.43
CA LEU A 131 -11.56 16.28 18.19
C LEU A 131 -13.06 16.06 18.21
N ASP A 132 -13.71 16.06 17.04
CA ASP A 132 -15.12 15.67 16.95
C ASP A 132 -15.23 14.14 17.01
N GLU A 133 -15.30 13.61 18.23
CA GLU A 133 -15.43 12.18 18.46
C GLU A 133 -16.66 11.57 17.79
N ARG A 134 -17.76 12.34 17.65
CA ARG A 134 -19.00 11.84 17.05
C ARG A 134 -18.82 11.60 15.56
N ASP A 135 -18.23 12.56 14.85
CA ASP A 135 -17.90 12.40 13.43
C ASP A 135 -16.88 11.28 13.19
N LEU A 136 -15.84 11.18 14.04
CA LEU A 136 -14.84 10.14 13.93
C LEU A 136 -15.42 8.74 14.16
N LYS A 137 -16.26 8.55 15.19
CA LYS A 137 -16.94 7.27 15.46
C LYS A 137 -17.96 6.90 14.38
N ALA A 138 -18.59 7.89 13.74
CA ALA A 138 -19.47 7.66 12.60
C ALA A 138 -18.70 7.14 11.37
N LYS A 139 -17.47 7.62 11.17
CA LYS A 139 -16.60 7.22 10.04
C LYS A 139 -15.85 5.92 10.29
N TYR A 140 -15.44 5.66 11.53
CA TYR A 140 -14.60 4.52 11.92
C TYR A 140 -15.26 3.75 13.06
N ARG A 141 -15.92 2.63 12.72
CA ARG A 141 -16.73 1.85 13.69
C ARG A 141 -15.91 1.16 14.77
N ASN A 142 -14.65 0.88 14.50
CA ASN A 142 -13.70 0.26 15.44
C ASN A 142 -12.99 1.28 16.35
N LEU A 143 -13.35 2.57 16.28
CA LEU A 143 -12.84 3.58 17.20
C LEU A 143 -13.57 3.50 18.55
N THR A 144 -12.90 2.97 19.57
CA THR A 144 -13.45 2.82 20.92
C THR A 144 -13.46 4.17 21.66
N ALA A 145 -12.33 4.87 21.68
CA ALA A 145 -12.15 6.08 22.50
C ALA A 145 -11.17 7.10 21.90
N VAL A 146 -11.27 8.33 22.38
CA VAL A 146 -10.26 9.37 22.19
C VAL A 146 -9.78 9.81 23.58
N CYS A 147 -8.46 9.75 23.79
CA CYS A 147 -7.83 10.11 25.04
C CYS A 147 -6.92 11.33 24.84
N TYR A 148 -6.98 12.25 25.79
CA TYR A 148 -6.17 13.47 25.81
C TYR A 148 -5.09 13.31 26.87
N THR A 149 -3.82 13.41 26.49
CA THR A 149 -2.69 13.13 27.39
C THR A 149 -1.59 14.17 27.33
N SER A 150 -0.84 14.28 28.41
CA SER A 150 0.49 14.88 28.41
C SER A 150 1.49 13.90 29.02
N CYS A 151 2.40 13.41 28.19
CA CYS A 151 3.50 12.59 28.70
C CYS A 151 4.42 13.39 29.65
N ALA A 152 4.53 14.72 29.47
CA ALA A 152 5.39 15.58 30.27
C ALA A 152 4.84 15.76 31.69
N THR A 153 3.55 16.10 31.84
CA THR A 153 2.92 16.33 33.15
C THR A 153 2.36 15.05 33.78
N GLY A 154 2.07 14.03 32.98
CA GLY A 154 1.34 12.82 33.41
C GLY A 154 -0.19 12.95 33.30
N GLU A 155 -0.70 14.11 32.89
CA GLU A 155 -2.14 14.34 32.76
C GLU A 155 -2.77 13.37 31.74
N GLY A 156 -3.92 12.80 32.10
CA GLY A 156 -4.69 11.89 31.23
C GLY A 156 -4.11 10.49 31.06
N ILE A 157 -2.91 10.20 31.59
CA ILE A 157 -2.26 8.88 31.46
C ILE A 157 -3.04 7.80 32.21
N ASP A 158 -3.52 8.08 33.43
CA ASP A 158 -4.30 7.10 34.19
C ASP A 158 -5.64 6.78 33.52
N ASN A 159 -6.30 7.80 32.96
CA ASN A 159 -7.50 7.61 32.16
C ASN A 159 -7.21 6.76 30.92
N LEU A 160 -6.08 6.98 30.25
CA LEU A 160 -5.65 6.16 29.12
C LEU A 160 -5.36 4.70 29.57
N ARG A 161 -4.68 4.48 30.70
CA ARG A 161 -4.45 3.13 31.25
C ARG A 161 -5.77 2.39 31.49
N GLN A 162 -6.74 3.06 32.11
CA GLN A 162 -8.07 2.47 32.35
C GLN A 162 -8.80 2.19 31.03
N THR A 163 -8.80 3.14 30.09
CA THR A 163 -9.43 2.95 28.78
C THR A 163 -8.82 1.78 28.01
N ILE A 164 -7.49 1.62 28.09
CA ILE A 164 -6.79 0.47 27.50
C ILE A 164 -7.27 -0.83 28.16
N ALA A 165 -7.30 -0.89 29.49
CA ALA A 165 -7.76 -2.06 30.23
C ALA A 165 -9.22 -2.44 29.87
N ASP A 166 -10.12 -1.45 29.84
CA ASP A 166 -11.52 -1.64 29.50
C ASP A 166 -11.70 -2.09 28.04
N THR A 167 -10.95 -1.51 27.11
CA THR A 167 -11.00 -1.90 25.68
C THR A 167 -10.49 -3.33 25.50
N ILE A 168 -9.43 -3.70 26.21
CA ILE A 168 -8.88 -5.06 26.17
C ILE A 168 -9.89 -6.07 26.70
N ALA A 169 -10.57 -5.76 27.81
CA ALA A 169 -11.55 -6.65 28.41
C ALA A 169 -12.82 -6.80 27.56
N ASN A 170 -13.30 -5.72 26.94
CA ASN A 170 -14.61 -5.69 26.29
C ASN A 170 -14.56 -5.92 24.77
N ASP A 171 -13.56 -5.35 24.10
CA ASP A 171 -13.55 -5.26 22.63
C ASP A 171 -12.53 -6.21 21.99
N LEU A 172 -11.54 -6.70 22.74
CA LEU A 172 -10.52 -7.61 22.19
C LEU A 172 -11.06 -9.04 22.14
N PRO A 173 -11.20 -9.65 20.94
CA PRO A 173 -11.78 -10.97 20.81
C PRO A 173 -10.88 -12.03 21.46
N ARG A 174 -11.52 -13.02 22.10
CA ARG A 174 -10.89 -14.26 22.56
C ARG A 174 -9.81 -14.08 23.65
N ILE A 175 -9.87 -12.99 24.43
CA ILE A 175 -8.93 -12.79 25.54
C ILE A 175 -9.11 -13.79 26.68
N ASN A 176 -10.34 -14.26 26.89
CA ASN A 176 -10.69 -15.26 27.90
C ASN A 176 -10.55 -16.71 27.41
N ASP A 177 -10.03 -16.92 26.20
CA ASP A 177 -9.83 -18.26 25.67
C ASP A 177 -8.79 -19.01 26.50
N ARG A 178 -9.16 -20.19 26.96
CA ARG A 178 -8.25 -21.05 27.72
C ARG A 178 -7.30 -21.75 26.78
N PHE A 179 -6.01 -21.49 26.95
CA PHE A 179 -4.96 -22.22 26.26
C PHE A 179 -4.62 -23.52 27.01
N PRO A 180 -4.50 -24.65 26.30
CA PRO A 180 -3.93 -25.87 26.86
C PRO A 180 -2.48 -25.66 27.36
N ASP A 181 -2.09 -26.32 28.46
CA ASP A 181 -0.76 -26.16 29.08
C ASP A 181 0.40 -26.49 28.12
N ASN A 182 0.19 -27.45 27.21
CA ASN A 182 1.16 -27.78 26.17
C ASN A 182 1.40 -26.60 25.21
N VAL A 183 0.38 -25.81 24.91
CA VAL A 183 0.51 -24.63 24.06
C VAL A 183 1.26 -23.51 24.78
N LEU A 184 1.02 -23.32 26.08
CA LEU A 184 1.79 -22.37 26.89
C LEU A 184 3.27 -22.77 26.97
N THR A 185 3.54 -24.08 27.07
CA THR A 185 4.90 -24.62 27.02
C THR A 185 5.57 -24.34 25.67
N LEU A 186 4.85 -24.54 24.56
CA LEU A 186 5.32 -24.20 23.21
C LEU A 186 5.60 -22.70 23.06
N LYS A 187 4.70 -21.84 23.55
CA LYS A 187 4.86 -20.38 23.53
C LYS A 187 6.14 -19.96 24.26
N ALA A 188 6.33 -20.41 25.51
CA ALA A 188 7.50 -20.07 26.30
C ALA A 188 8.81 -20.49 25.61
N LYS A 189 8.79 -21.64 24.91
CA LYS A 189 9.94 -22.14 24.15
C LYS A 189 10.27 -21.27 22.93
N LEU A 190 9.26 -20.79 22.21
CA LEU A 190 9.45 -19.87 21.08
C LEU A 190 9.91 -18.49 21.55
N GLU A 191 9.44 -18.03 22.71
CA GLU A 191 9.91 -16.78 23.33
C GLU A 191 11.37 -16.88 23.77
N ALA A 192 11.80 -18.01 24.35
CA ALA A 192 13.20 -18.24 24.69
C ALA A 192 14.12 -18.24 23.45
N MET A 193 13.68 -18.85 22.35
CA MET A 193 14.40 -18.82 21.07
C MET A 193 14.60 -17.39 20.56
N ARG A 194 13.61 -16.51 20.73
CA ARG A 194 13.72 -15.10 20.36
C ARG A 194 14.84 -14.41 21.15
N SER A 195 14.97 -14.69 22.45
CA SER A 195 16.05 -14.18 23.29
C SER A 195 17.44 -14.67 22.85
N GLU A 196 17.53 -15.86 22.28
CA GLU A 196 18.77 -16.44 21.73
C GLU A 196 19.14 -15.89 20.34
N GLN A 197 18.35 -14.95 19.78
CA GLN A 197 18.55 -14.31 18.47
C GLN A 197 18.60 -15.28 17.27
N ALA A 198 18.02 -16.48 17.39
CA ALA A 198 17.85 -17.33 16.21
C ALA A 198 16.96 -16.60 15.18
N PRO A 199 17.33 -16.58 13.89
CA PRO A 199 16.65 -15.78 12.88
C PRO A 199 15.26 -16.36 12.52
N TYR A 200 15.16 -17.68 12.46
CA TYR A 200 13.93 -18.44 12.20
C TYR A 200 14.13 -19.90 12.58
N ILE A 201 13.05 -20.67 12.55
CA ILE A 201 13.07 -22.13 12.55
C ILE A 201 12.30 -22.66 11.34
N SER A 202 12.73 -23.83 10.86
CA SER A 202 11.99 -24.56 9.84
C SER A 202 10.63 -25.05 10.39
N TYR A 203 9.69 -25.37 9.50
CA TYR A 203 8.42 -25.97 9.94
C TYR A 203 8.64 -27.34 10.59
N GLU A 204 9.69 -28.06 10.18
CA GLU A 204 10.05 -29.35 10.78
C GLU A 204 10.52 -29.19 12.23
N GLU A 205 11.36 -28.18 12.50
CA GLU A 205 11.79 -27.82 13.85
C GLU A 205 10.63 -27.30 14.70
N TYR A 206 9.76 -26.47 14.12
CA TYR A 206 8.52 -26.06 14.78
C TYR A 206 7.65 -27.28 15.14
N GLY A 207 7.48 -28.21 14.21
CA GLY A 207 6.78 -29.47 14.43
C GLY A 207 7.44 -30.31 15.53
N ARG A 208 8.78 -30.30 15.63
CA ARG A 208 9.50 -30.93 16.74
C ARG A 208 9.18 -30.27 18.08
N TYR A 209 9.19 -28.93 18.15
CA TYR A 209 8.80 -28.21 19.36
C TYR A 209 7.35 -28.49 19.77
N CYS A 210 6.44 -28.57 18.79
CA CYS A 210 5.07 -28.96 19.03
C CYS A 210 4.99 -30.37 19.64
N ARG A 211 5.66 -31.36 19.05
CA ARG A 211 5.68 -32.75 19.57
C ARG A 211 6.31 -32.83 20.97
N GLU A 212 7.41 -32.12 21.20
CA GLU A 212 8.06 -32.05 22.52
C GLU A 212 7.14 -31.43 23.58
N ALA A 213 6.27 -30.51 23.19
CA ALA A 213 5.23 -29.97 24.06
C ALA A 213 4.00 -30.90 24.19
N GLY A 214 3.88 -31.95 23.38
CA GLY A 214 2.72 -32.86 23.36
C GLY A 214 1.61 -32.43 22.40
N ILE A 215 1.95 -31.75 21.29
CA ILE A 215 1.05 -31.34 20.21
C ILE A 215 1.45 -32.11 18.94
N ASP A 216 0.95 -33.34 18.79
CA ASP A 216 1.35 -34.22 17.68
C ASP A 216 0.52 -34.04 16.41
N ASN A 217 -0.73 -33.58 16.53
CA ASN A 217 -1.63 -33.46 15.38
C ASN A 217 -1.20 -32.30 14.46
N PRO A 218 -0.90 -32.55 13.18
CA PRO A 218 -0.49 -31.51 12.22
C PRO A 218 -1.52 -30.39 12.01
N ASP A 219 -2.81 -30.67 12.14
CA ASP A 219 -3.86 -29.66 12.00
C ASP A 219 -3.85 -28.69 13.20
N PHE A 220 -3.62 -29.20 14.41
CA PHE A 220 -3.41 -28.36 15.58
C PHE A 220 -2.11 -27.55 15.47
N GLN A 221 -1.03 -28.15 14.96
CA GLN A 221 0.22 -27.40 14.71
C GLN A 221 0.01 -26.22 13.75
N ARG A 222 -0.71 -26.44 12.64
CA ARG A 222 -1.06 -25.37 11.69
C ARG A 222 -1.92 -24.28 12.31
N ALA A 223 -2.94 -24.65 13.09
CA ALA A 223 -3.80 -23.69 13.76
C ALA A 223 -3.03 -22.85 14.79
N TRP A 224 -2.17 -23.47 15.59
CA TRP A 224 -1.40 -22.78 16.62
C TRP A 224 -0.37 -21.82 16.07
N VAL A 225 0.28 -22.15 14.96
CA VAL A 225 1.25 -21.24 14.34
C VAL A 225 0.57 -19.94 13.88
N GLY A 226 -0.67 -20.01 13.39
CA GLY A 226 -1.46 -18.83 13.04
C GLY A 226 -1.82 -17.98 14.27
N ILE A 227 -2.25 -18.62 15.36
CA ILE A 227 -2.56 -17.92 16.61
C ILE A 227 -1.30 -17.26 17.20
N LEU A 228 -0.16 -17.96 17.19
CA LEU A 228 1.11 -17.41 17.69
C LEU A 228 1.62 -16.25 16.82
N HIS A 229 1.30 -16.26 15.51
CA HIS A 229 1.51 -15.13 14.62
C HIS A 229 0.63 -13.93 15.00
N GLU A 230 -0.67 -14.15 15.22
CA GLU A 230 -1.60 -13.10 15.62
C GLU A 230 -1.22 -12.45 16.97
N LEU A 231 -0.67 -13.24 17.90
CA LEU A 231 -0.16 -12.79 19.21
C LEU A 231 1.19 -12.04 19.12
N GLY A 232 1.83 -12.03 17.93
CA GLY A 232 3.13 -11.39 17.71
C GLY A 232 4.30 -12.13 18.36
N VAL A 233 4.13 -13.40 18.77
CA VAL A 233 5.22 -14.21 19.33
C VAL A 233 6.21 -14.59 18.22
N ILE A 234 5.67 -14.90 17.04
CA ILE A 234 6.41 -15.25 15.82
C ILE A 234 5.79 -14.54 14.62
N LEU A 235 6.47 -14.52 13.48
CA LEU A 235 5.80 -14.26 12.20
C LEU A 235 5.69 -15.55 11.39
N ASN A 236 4.54 -15.78 10.79
CA ASN A 236 4.34 -16.88 9.85
C ASN A 236 3.59 -16.40 8.61
N TYR A 237 4.12 -16.75 7.44
CA TYR A 237 3.59 -16.38 6.14
C TYR A 237 3.44 -17.57 5.20
N GLN A 238 3.16 -18.75 5.75
CA GLN A 238 3.02 -20.03 5.01
C GLN A 238 2.10 -19.97 3.79
N ASP A 239 1.11 -19.08 3.77
CA ASP A 239 0.16 -18.94 2.67
C ASP A 239 0.74 -18.19 1.46
N ASP A 240 1.95 -17.62 1.58
CA ASP A 240 2.64 -16.93 0.49
C ASP A 240 3.74 -17.80 -0.10
N ARG A 241 3.56 -18.17 -1.37
CA ARG A 241 4.50 -19.00 -2.13
C ARG A 241 5.93 -18.45 -2.17
N ARG A 242 6.10 -17.13 -2.00
CA ARG A 242 7.43 -16.48 -1.98
C ARG A 242 8.19 -16.75 -0.69
N LEU A 243 7.49 -17.16 0.38
CA LEU A 243 7.99 -17.26 1.75
C LEU A 243 7.97 -18.71 2.28
N GLU A 244 7.68 -19.70 1.43
CA GLU A 244 7.57 -21.13 1.78
C GLU A 244 8.84 -21.74 2.39
N GLY A 245 10.03 -21.15 2.20
CA GLY A 245 11.29 -21.72 2.73
C GLY A 245 11.45 -21.63 4.25
N THR A 246 10.74 -20.70 4.90
CA THR A 246 10.91 -20.35 6.32
C THR A 246 9.56 -20.02 6.94
N HIS A 247 9.10 -20.84 7.89
CA HIS A 247 7.70 -20.84 8.31
C HIS A 247 7.48 -20.19 9.69
N VAL A 248 8.52 -20.05 10.50
CA VAL A 248 8.40 -19.45 11.83
C VAL A 248 9.58 -18.52 12.04
N LEU A 249 9.30 -17.22 12.01
CA LEU A 249 10.31 -16.18 11.93
C LEU A 249 10.40 -15.43 13.26
N ASN A 250 11.62 -15.03 13.60
CA ASN A 250 11.84 -14.10 14.69
C ASN A 250 11.50 -12.67 14.23
N PRO A 251 10.51 -12.01 14.84
CA PRO A 251 10.15 -10.63 14.49
C PRO A 251 11.32 -9.65 14.51
N ASP A 252 12.19 -9.73 15.52
CA ASP A 252 13.31 -8.80 15.72
C ASP A 252 14.37 -8.91 14.62
N TRP A 253 14.58 -10.11 14.09
CA TRP A 253 15.51 -10.34 13.00
C TRP A 253 14.95 -9.83 11.67
N VAL A 254 13.65 -10.03 11.42
CA VAL A 254 13.02 -9.51 10.20
C VAL A 254 12.99 -7.98 10.20
N THR A 255 12.65 -7.35 11.33
CA THR A 255 12.67 -5.89 11.45
C THR A 255 14.07 -5.34 11.23
N ASP A 256 15.09 -5.81 11.95
CA ASP A 256 16.47 -5.32 11.80
C ASP A 256 16.96 -5.43 10.35
N GLY A 257 16.70 -6.56 9.68
CA GLY A 257 17.09 -6.75 8.28
C GLY A 257 16.44 -5.74 7.34
N VAL A 258 15.13 -5.56 7.44
CA VAL A 258 14.39 -4.61 6.58
C VAL A 258 14.77 -3.16 6.91
N TYR A 259 14.93 -2.82 8.19
CA TYR A 259 15.31 -1.47 8.60
C TYR A 259 16.69 -1.08 8.10
N ARG A 260 17.67 -1.99 8.12
CA ARG A 260 19.01 -1.74 7.55
C ARG A 260 18.96 -1.41 6.06
N ILE A 261 18.08 -2.08 5.31
CA ILE A 261 17.88 -1.81 3.88
C ILE A 261 17.22 -0.44 3.68
N LEU A 262 16.19 -0.14 4.45
CA LEU A 262 15.42 1.09 4.28
C LEU A 262 16.13 2.34 4.81
N THR A 263 16.98 2.20 5.83
CA THR A 263 17.84 3.30 6.32
C THR A 263 18.96 3.66 5.37
N ASP A 264 19.43 2.68 4.59
CA ASP A 264 20.56 2.83 3.68
C ASP A 264 21.74 3.59 4.34
N PRO A 265 22.35 3.05 5.40
CA PRO A 265 23.29 3.80 6.24
C PRO A 265 24.52 4.32 5.48
N ALA A 266 24.90 3.63 4.40
CA ALA A 266 26.00 4.03 3.52
C ALA A 266 25.55 4.91 2.33
N GLY A 267 24.24 5.15 2.17
CA GLY A 267 23.66 5.89 1.04
C GLY A 267 23.82 5.19 -0.31
N ALA A 268 24.08 3.88 -0.33
CA ALA A 268 24.41 3.14 -1.54
C ALA A 268 23.19 2.89 -2.45
N ILE A 269 22.01 2.72 -1.86
CA ILE A 269 20.76 2.55 -2.60
C ILE A 269 20.30 3.91 -3.14
N ALA A 270 20.33 4.95 -2.31
CA ALA A 270 19.98 6.31 -2.70
C ALA A 270 20.89 6.83 -3.83
N ALA A 271 22.21 6.63 -3.71
CA ALA A 271 23.17 6.95 -4.77
C ALA A 271 22.95 6.15 -6.06
N ASN A 272 22.29 5.00 -5.98
CA ASN A 272 21.89 4.17 -7.12
C ASN A 272 20.45 4.45 -7.58
N GLY A 273 19.91 5.63 -7.29
CA GLY A 273 18.58 6.06 -7.74
C GLY A 273 17.45 5.23 -7.12
N GLY A 274 17.60 4.84 -5.86
CA GLY A 274 16.60 4.03 -5.13
C GLY A 274 16.63 2.55 -5.50
N ILE A 275 17.58 2.08 -6.31
CA ILE A 275 17.63 0.69 -6.79
C ILE A 275 18.53 -0.16 -5.91
N LEU A 276 17.92 -1.16 -5.30
CA LEU A 276 18.59 -2.21 -4.56
C LEU A 276 19.04 -3.33 -5.52
N THR A 277 20.29 -3.76 -5.37
CA THR A 277 20.89 -4.89 -6.07
C THR A 277 21.52 -5.83 -5.05
N TRP A 278 21.74 -7.10 -5.39
CA TRP A 278 22.44 -8.04 -4.49
C TRP A 278 23.79 -7.56 -4.00
N ARG A 279 24.57 -6.93 -4.88
CA ARG A 279 25.88 -6.39 -4.51
C ARG A 279 25.77 -5.32 -3.42
N ILE A 280 24.72 -4.51 -3.45
CA ILE A 280 24.45 -3.51 -2.41
C ILE A 280 23.96 -4.23 -1.15
N LEU A 281 23.06 -5.20 -1.30
CA LEU A 281 22.48 -5.97 -0.21
C LEU A 281 23.53 -6.70 0.63
N ASP A 282 24.53 -7.32 -0.02
CA ASP A 282 25.68 -7.98 0.60
C ASP A 282 26.50 -7.05 1.52
N ASN A 283 26.51 -5.74 1.24
CA ASN A 283 27.24 -4.77 2.04
C ASN A 283 26.40 -4.17 3.17
N ILE A 284 25.07 -4.13 2.99
CA ILE A 284 24.13 -3.58 3.98
C ILE A 284 23.83 -4.62 5.06
N LEU A 285 23.59 -5.86 4.66
CA LEU A 285 23.26 -6.96 5.56
C LEU A 285 24.53 -7.67 6.01
N ASP A 286 24.77 -7.70 7.31
CA ASP A 286 25.93 -8.38 7.90
C ASP A 286 25.93 -9.86 7.52
N SER A 287 27.02 -10.36 6.94
CA SER A 287 27.09 -11.74 6.44
C SER A 287 27.02 -12.82 7.52
N GLY A 288 27.33 -12.49 8.79
CA GLY A 288 27.20 -13.41 9.93
C GLY A 288 25.75 -13.56 10.38
N ARG A 289 25.02 -12.45 10.48
CA ARG A 289 23.61 -12.41 10.91
C ARG A 289 22.61 -12.65 9.78
N TYR A 290 22.96 -12.27 8.55
CA TYR A 290 22.15 -12.37 7.33
C TYR A 290 22.96 -12.97 6.16
N PRO A 291 23.28 -14.27 6.22
CA PRO A 291 23.85 -14.98 5.08
C PRO A 291 23.07 -14.81 3.77
N ARG A 292 23.75 -14.90 2.63
CA ARG A 292 23.15 -14.71 1.29
C ARG A 292 21.89 -15.52 0.98
N HIS A 293 21.75 -16.71 1.57
CA HIS A 293 20.56 -17.54 1.35
C HIS A 293 19.30 -16.99 2.04
N HIS A 294 19.43 -16.03 2.96
CA HIS A 294 18.31 -15.35 3.63
C HIS A 294 17.82 -14.10 2.90
N HIS A 295 18.63 -13.55 2.02
CA HIS A 295 18.31 -12.32 1.29
C HIS A 295 17.03 -12.42 0.43
N PRO A 296 16.76 -13.53 -0.31
CA PRO A 296 15.52 -13.63 -1.08
C PRO A 296 14.28 -13.56 -0.19
N PHE A 297 14.38 -14.09 1.03
CA PHE A 297 13.30 -14.08 2.00
C PHE A 297 13.01 -12.66 2.49
N ILE A 298 14.03 -11.88 2.89
CA ILE A 298 13.87 -10.48 3.31
C ILE A 298 13.30 -9.64 2.16
N LEU A 299 13.79 -9.84 0.94
CA LEU A 299 13.26 -9.17 -0.26
C LEU A 299 11.82 -9.59 -0.57
N GLY A 300 11.47 -10.87 -0.40
CA GLY A 300 10.12 -11.38 -0.55
C GLY A 300 9.14 -10.75 0.44
N MET A 301 9.58 -10.60 1.69
CA MET A 301 8.84 -9.86 2.73
C MET A 301 8.64 -8.41 2.33
N MET A 302 9.70 -7.71 1.91
CA MET A 302 9.60 -6.33 1.46
C MET A 302 8.73 -6.16 0.20
N ALA A 303 8.73 -7.14 -0.70
CA ALA A 303 7.86 -7.11 -1.89
C ALA A 303 6.39 -7.41 -1.55
N ARG A 304 6.12 -8.19 -0.49
CA ARG A 304 4.77 -8.55 -0.08
C ARG A 304 4.00 -7.35 0.48
N PHE A 305 4.63 -6.55 1.32
CA PHE A 305 4.00 -5.39 1.95
C PHE A 305 4.37 -4.07 1.28
N GLU A 306 5.06 -4.16 0.15
CA GLU A 306 5.35 -3.04 -0.75
C GLU A 306 6.25 -1.90 -0.24
N PRO A 307 7.16 -2.04 0.75
CA PRO A 307 8.29 -1.11 0.89
C PRO A 307 9.30 -1.18 -0.28
N CYS A 308 9.31 -2.28 -1.05
CA CYS A 308 10.09 -2.36 -2.28
C CYS A 308 9.29 -3.04 -3.40
N PHE A 309 9.72 -2.80 -4.63
CA PHE A 309 9.02 -3.30 -5.81
C PHE A 309 10.01 -4.00 -6.74
N PRO A 310 9.79 -5.30 -7.07
CA PRO A 310 10.63 -6.00 -8.02
C PRO A 310 10.48 -5.37 -9.41
N ILE A 311 11.61 -5.14 -10.07
CA ILE A 311 11.61 -4.60 -11.43
C ILE A 311 11.35 -5.73 -12.43
N PRO A 312 10.30 -5.63 -13.28
CA PRO A 312 10.01 -6.64 -14.30
C PRO A 312 11.23 -6.91 -15.19
N ASP A 313 11.43 -8.17 -15.55
CA ASP A 313 12.49 -8.65 -16.46
C ASP A 313 13.94 -8.36 -16.04
N ARG A 314 14.15 -7.69 -14.90
CA ARG A 314 15.45 -7.46 -14.28
C ARG A 314 15.54 -8.32 -13.03
N ARG A 315 16.07 -9.53 -13.23
CA ARG A 315 16.37 -10.42 -12.11
C ARG A 315 17.10 -9.63 -11.05
N GLU A 316 16.58 -9.75 -9.83
CA GLU A 316 17.30 -9.32 -8.64
C GLU A 316 17.50 -7.81 -8.47
N GLN A 317 16.67 -6.99 -9.12
CA GLN A 317 16.65 -5.54 -8.91
C GLN A 317 15.31 -5.12 -8.31
N TYR A 318 15.37 -4.28 -7.29
CA TYR A 318 14.20 -3.78 -6.58
C TYR A 318 14.27 -2.27 -6.48
N LEU A 319 13.14 -1.59 -6.68
CA LEU A 319 13.01 -0.16 -6.43
C LEU A 319 12.49 0.06 -5.00
N ILE A 320 13.18 0.91 -4.24
CA ILE A 320 12.73 1.40 -2.94
C ILE A 320 12.36 2.88 -3.12
N PRO A 321 11.06 3.23 -3.20
CA PRO A 321 10.60 4.58 -3.53
C PRO A 321 11.00 5.63 -2.49
N ASP A 322 11.05 5.22 -1.22
CA ASP A 322 11.34 6.12 -0.11
C ASP A 322 12.81 6.57 -0.07
N LEU A 323 13.67 5.89 -0.84
CA LEU A 323 15.08 6.24 -1.04
C LEU A 323 15.33 7.01 -2.35
N LEU A 324 14.26 7.40 -3.06
CA LEU A 324 14.36 8.36 -4.15
C LEU A 324 14.60 9.78 -3.61
N PRO A 325 15.18 10.68 -4.41
CA PRO A 325 15.27 12.10 -4.05
C PRO A 325 13.92 12.68 -3.66
N THR A 326 13.88 13.63 -2.73
CA THR A 326 12.65 14.33 -2.33
C THR A 326 12.41 15.59 -3.15
N LEU A 327 13.47 16.22 -3.64
CA LEU A 327 13.39 17.47 -4.39
C LEU A 327 12.96 17.19 -5.84
N SER A 328 11.94 17.93 -6.27
CA SER A 328 11.50 17.94 -7.66
C SER A 328 12.64 18.40 -8.58
N GLN A 329 12.80 17.71 -9.70
CA GLN A 329 13.80 18.07 -10.70
C GLN A 329 13.15 19.00 -11.72
N THR A 330 13.54 20.28 -11.71
CA THR A 330 13.06 21.28 -12.67
C THR A 330 13.74 21.12 -14.04
N GLY A 331 13.09 21.62 -15.08
CA GLY A 331 13.65 21.69 -16.44
C GLY A 331 13.79 20.35 -17.16
N PHE A 332 12.97 19.35 -16.81
CA PHE A 332 12.89 18.11 -17.61
C PHE A 332 12.07 18.32 -18.88
N LEU A 333 10.91 18.97 -18.74
CA LEU A 333 10.07 19.40 -19.85
C LEU A 333 10.49 20.80 -20.33
N ASP A 334 10.25 21.09 -21.60
CA ASP A 334 10.43 22.41 -22.19
C ASP A 334 9.23 23.33 -21.91
N ASP A 335 9.44 24.64 -21.95
CA ASP A 335 8.40 25.68 -21.76
C ASP A 335 7.41 25.81 -22.95
N GLY A 336 7.29 24.75 -23.76
CA GLY A 336 6.50 24.70 -24.99
C GLY A 336 5.07 24.15 -24.80
N PRO A 337 4.33 23.92 -25.90
CA PRO A 337 2.99 23.34 -25.85
C PRO A 337 3.07 21.89 -25.34
N CYS A 338 2.55 21.69 -24.14
CA CYS A 338 2.53 20.40 -23.45
C CYS A 338 1.13 19.79 -23.50
N LEU A 339 1.04 18.48 -23.72
CA LEU A 339 -0.18 17.71 -23.48
C LEU A 339 -0.27 17.46 -21.97
N GLU A 340 -1.40 17.80 -21.36
CA GLU A 340 -1.62 17.55 -19.94
C GLU A 340 -2.89 16.69 -19.72
N PHE A 341 -2.81 15.76 -18.78
CA PHE A 341 -3.89 14.86 -18.38
C PHE A 341 -3.82 14.61 -16.87
N GLN A 342 -4.96 14.56 -16.19
CA GLN A 342 -5.01 14.43 -14.74
C GLN A 342 -5.92 13.28 -14.32
N TYR A 343 -5.60 12.64 -13.19
CA TYR A 343 -6.46 11.72 -12.49
C TYR A 343 -6.79 12.30 -11.12
N ASP A 344 -8.07 12.34 -10.78
CA ASP A 344 -8.56 12.73 -9.46
C ASP A 344 -9.09 11.50 -8.73
N TYR A 345 -8.54 11.24 -7.54
CA TYR A 345 -8.86 10.07 -6.71
C TYR A 345 -9.93 10.35 -5.64
N GLY A 346 -10.61 11.49 -5.72
CA GLY A 346 -11.71 11.90 -4.87
C GLY A 346 -11.40 11.78 -3.37
N GLY A 347 -11.93 10.73 -2.74
CA GLY A 347 -11.83 10.52 -1.29
C GLY A 347 -10.51 9.90 -0.81
N PHE A 348 -9.76 9.23 -1.68
CA PHE A 348 -8.57 8.44 -1.28
C PHE A 348 -7.63 8.14 -2.45
N MET A 349 -6.37 8.56 -2.33
CA MET A 349 -5.29 8.18 -3.23
C MET A 349 -4.34 7.18 -2.56
N PRO A 350 -4.18 5.95 -3.07
CA PRO A 350 -3.14 5.03 -2.62
C PRO A 350 -1.73 5.61 -2.88
N GLY A 351 -0.85 5.59 -1.86
CA GLY A 351 0.47 6.24 -1.92
C GLY A 351 1.49 5.57 -2.85
N ASN A 352 1.24 4.33 -3.28
CA ASN A 352 2.14 3.53 -4.11
C ASN A 352 1.79 3.56 -5.61
N ILE A 353 0.78 4.32 -6.05
CA ILE A 353 0.37 4.36 -7.46
C ILE A 353 1.54 4.79 -8.36
N LEU A 354 2.20 5.90 -8.01
CA LEU A 354 3.31 6.41 -8.80
C LEU A 354 4.49 5.43 -8.80
N THR A 355 4.81 4.82 -7.65
CA THR A 355 5.90 3.84 -7.57
C THR A 355 5.63 2.61 -8.43
N ARG A 356 4.42 2.04 -8.36
CA ARG A 356 4.02 0.91 -9.20
C ARG A 356 4.11 1.26 -10.68
N LEU A 357 3.81 2.52 -11.04
CA LEU A 357 3.99 3.03 -12.40
C LEU A 357 5.47 3.10 -12.80
N MET A 358 6.33 3.67 -11.95
CA MET A 358 7.78 3.75 -12.20
C MET A 358 8.40 2.37 -12.45
N VAL A 359 8.00 1.38 -11.66
CA VAL A 359 8.46 0.00 -11.77
C VAL A 359 8.05 -0.61 -13.11
N ARG A 360 6.77 -0.44 -13.49
CA ARG A 360 6.24 -0.93 -14.78
C ARG A 360 6.86 -0.23 -15.99
N LEU A 361 7.29 1.01 -15.83
CA LEU A 361 7.88 1.83 -16.90
C LEU A 361 9.40 2.02 -16.73
N THR A 362 10.08 1.08 -16.04
CA THR A 362 11.50 1.22 -15.68
C THR A 362 12.41 1.48 -16.89
N ASP A 363 12.10 0.88 -18.05
CA ASP A 363 12.92 1.04 -19.26
C ASP A 363 12.79 2.43 -19.91
N TYR A 364 11.70 3.15 -19.62
CA TYR A 364 11.48 4.52 -20.08
C TYR A 364 11.89 5.56 -19.03
N LEU A 365 12.19 5.15 -17.80
CA LEU A 365 12.45 6.03 -16.68
C LEU A 365 13.81 6.72 -16.77
N VAL A 366 13.81 8.06 -16.75
CA VAL A 366 15.01 8.89 -16.60
C VAL A 366 15.27 9.05 -15.10
N ARG A 367 16.13 8.18 -14.57
CA ARG A 367 16.33 7.99 -13.13
C ARG A 367 16.87 9.23 -12.44
N GLU A 368 17.83 9.90 -13.05
CA GLU A 368 18.46 11.12 -12.51
C GLU A 368 17.48 12.29 -12.43
N LYS A 369 16.34 12.19 -13.12
CA LYS A 369 15.27 13.20 -13.17
C LYS A 369 14.01 12.75 -12.44
N SER A 370 14.01 11.58 -11.82
CA SER A 370 12.88 11.03 -11.07
C SER A 370 13.09 11.21 -9.56
N TRP A 371 12.00 11.39 -8.83
CA TRP A 371 11.98 11.66 -7.39
C TRP A 371 10.73 11.01 -6.76
N ARG A 372 10.61 11.06 -5.43
CA ARG A 372 9.57 10.34 -4.67
C ARG A 372 8.14 10.59 -5.18
N THR A 373 7.84 11.80 -5.62
CA THR A 373 6.52 12.23 -6.09
C THR A 373 6.51 12.59 -7.59
N GLY A 374 7.55 12.25 -8.34
CA GLY A 374 7.61 12.51 -9.78
C GLY A 374 8.43 11.49 -10.57
N ALA A 375 7.87 11.01 -11.67
CA ALA A 375 8.53 10.11 -12.60
C ALA A 375 8.78 10.82 -13.93
N ALA A 376 10.06 10.93 -14.30
CA ALA A 376 10.48 11.44 -15.59
C ALA A 376 10.63 10.26 -16.56
N LEU A 377 9.93 10.29 -17.68
CA LEU A 377 9.89 9.24 -18.69
C LEU A 377 10.34 9.80 -20.04
N ARG A 378 11.09 9.02 -20.81
CA ARG A 378 11.47 9.36 -22.18
C ARG A 378 11.14 8.21 -23.12
N TRP A 379 10.46 8.51 -24.21
CA TRP A 379 10.16 7.55 -25.27
C TRP A 379 10.26 8.24 -26.62
N GLU A 380 11.19 7.77 -27.46
CA GLU A 380 11.57 8.42 -28.71
C GLU A 380 11.90 9.91 -28.47
N ASP A 381 11.25 10.82 -29.21
CA ASP A 381 11.41 12.27 -29.11
C ASP A 381 10.46 12.92 -28.09
N ASN A 382 9.73 12.12 -27.30
CA ASN A 382 8.80 12.63 -26.28
C ASN A 382 9.36 12.46 -24.87
N ARG A 383 9.05 13.45 -24.03
CA ARG A 383 9.30 13.39 -22.59
C ARG A 383 7.99 13.53 -21.85
N ALA A 384 7.77 12.65 -20.88
CA ALA A 384 6.61 12.71 -20.00
C ALA A 384 7.06 12.89 -18.56
N LEU A 385 6.41 13.80 -17.84
CA LEU A 385 6.55 13.97 -16.41
C LEU A 385 5.24 13.57 -15.75
N VAL A 386 5.29 12.57 -14.88
CA VAL A 386 4.14 12.13 -14.08
C VAL A 386 4.37 12.54 -12.64
N THR A 387 3.53 13.41 -12.11
CA THR A 387 3.61 13.90 -10.72
C THR A 387 2.43 13.42 -9.89
N SER A 388 2.69 13.16 -8.61
CA SER A 388 1.70 12.71 -7.64
C SER A 388 1.58 13.74 -6.52
N ASP A 389 0.39 14.26 -6.31
CA ASP A 389 0.03 15.14 -5.22
C ASP A 389 -0.93 14.40 -4.28
N GLU A 390 -0.40 13.91 -3.16
CA GLU A 390 -1.19 13.18 -2.17
C GLU A 390 -2.21 14.08 -1.46
N GLU A 391 -1.93 15.38 -1.31
CA GLU A 391 -2.81 16.33 -0.62
C GLU A 391 -4.01 16.69 -1.50
N ALA A 392 -3.74 17.01 -2.76
CA ALA A 392 -4.78 17.23 -3.77
C ALA A 392 -5.41 15.92 -4.26
N ARG A 393 -4.84 14.76 -3.87
CA ARG A 393 -5.26 13.41 -4.30
C ARG A 393 -5.33 13.32 -5.82
N ARG A 394 -4.26 13.80 -6.46
CA ARG A 394 -4.19 14.00 -7.89
C ARG A 394 -2.91 13.41 -8.45
N LEU A 395 -3.03 12.79 -9.61
CA LEU A 395 -1.88 12.41 -10.43
C LEU A 395 -1.95 13.18 -11.75
N THR A 396 -0.89 13.91 -12.07
CA THR A 396 -0.81 14.75 -13.27
C THR A 396 0.22 14.16 -14.23
N ILE A 397 -0.11 14.09 -15.50
CA ILE A 397 0.75 13.64 -16.59
C ILE A 397 0.94 14.82 -17.53
N GLN A 398 2.17 15.21 -17.77
CA GLN A 398 2.55 16.25 -18.72
C GLN A 398 3.49 15.67 -19.75
N ILE A 399 3.25 15.89 -21.04
CA ILE A 399 4.03 15.33 -22.14
C ILE A 399 4.38 16.42 -23.16
N ASP A 400 5.67 16.60 -23.39
CA ASP A 400 6.19 17.39 -24.51
C ASP A 400 6.82 16.49 -25.59
N GLY A 401 7.21 17.10 -26.71
CA GLY A 401 7.82 16.43 -27.85
C GLY A 401 6.95 16.45 -29.09
N ALA A 402 7.10 15.44 -29.94
CA ALA A 402 6.43 15.38 -31.23
C ALA A 402 4.91 15.14 -31.08
N GLU A 403 4.12 16.03 -31.69
CA GLU A 403 2.66 15.99 -31.59
C GLU A 403 2.03 14.68 -32.10
N ALA A 404 2.67 14.04 -33.08
CA ALA A 404 2.21 12.77 -33.64
C ALA A 404 2.31 11.60 -32.65
N THR A 405 3.30 11.63 -31.74
CA THR A 405 3.64 10.47 -30.88
C THR A 405 3.41 10.73 -29.39
N ARG A 406 3.25 11.99 -28.95
CA ARG A 406 2.91 12.33 -27.54
C ARG A 406 1.64 11.62 -27.03
N ARG A 407 0.65 11.42 -27.89
CA ARG A 407 -0.60 10.70 -27.57
C ARG A 407 -0.36 9.21 -27.31
N SER A 408 0.52 8.60 -28.09
CA SER A 408 0.89 7.18 -27.90
C SER A 408 1.61 6.96 -26.57
N LEU A 409 2.46 7.91 -26.16
CA LEU A 409 3.09 7.87 -24.84
C LEU A 409 2.06 8.04 -23.72
N LEU A 410 1.14 9.01 -23.84
CA LEU A 410 0.04 9.17 -22.89
C LEU A 410 -0.75 7.88 -22.74
N ASN A 411 -1.18 7.29 -23.84
CA ASN A 411 -1.96 6.06 -23.83
C ASN A 411 -1.20 4.91 -23.19
N SER A 412 0.09 4.78 -23.45
CA SER A 412 0.93 3.77 -22.81
C SER A 412 0.95 3.95 -21.28
N ILE A 413 1.08 5.19 -20.80
CA ILE A 413 1.02 5.52 -19.37
C ILE A 413 -0.37 5.21 -18.80
N ARG A 414 -1.45 5.64 -19.48
CA ARG A 414 -2.83 5.40 -19.06
C ARG A 414 -3.17 3.91 -18.97
N MET A 415 -2.70 3.08 -19.90
CA MET A 415 -2.89 1.64 -19.83
C MET A 415 -2.23 1.02 -18.59
N GLN A 416 -1.00 1.44 -18.25
CA GLN A 416 -0.33 0.94 -17.05
C GLN A 416 -1.06 1.41 -15.77
N LEU A 417 -1.51 2.67 -15.73
CA LEU A 417 -2.31 3.19 -14.62
C LEU A 417 -3.64 2.44 -14.46
N ALA A 418 -4.36 2.16 -15.55
CA ALA A 418 -5.59 1.38 -15.51
C ALA A 418 -5.34 -0.06 -14.98
N ALA A 419 -4.20 -0.67 -15.30
CA ALA A 419 -3.81 -1.95 -14.72
C ALA A 419 -3.52 -1.85 -13.21
N ILE A 420 -2.89 -0.75 -12.77
CA ILE A 420 -2.63 -0.47 -11.35
C ILE A 420 -3.93 -0.22 -10.59
N HIS A 421 -4.84 0.60 -11.12
CA HIS A 421 -6.13 0.92 -10.49
C HIS A 421 -7.00 -0.32 -10.30
N ARG A 422 -7.01 -1.26 -11.25
CA ARG A 422 -7.72 -2.55 -11.13
C ARG A 422 -7.26 -3.39 -9.94
N ALA A 423 -6.05 -3.17 -9.43
CA ALA A 423 -5.56 -3.85 -8.23
C ALA A 423 -6.13 -3.27 -6.91
N PHE A 424 -6.91 -2.18 -6.98
CA PHE A 424 -7.53 -1.53 -5.82
C PHE A 424 -9.06 -1.58 -5.94
N PRO A 425 -9.72 -2.59 -5.35
CA PRO A 425 -11.18 -2.68 -5.34
C PRO A 425 -11.83 -1.45 -4.69
N GLY A 426 -12.84 -0.87 -5.36
CA GLY A 426 -13.58 0.29 -4.85
C GLY A 426 -12.85 1.63 -4.96
N LEU A 427 -11.71 1.70 -5.65
CA LEU A 427 -11.02 2.97 -5.90
C LEU A 427 -11.83 3.84 -6.88
N ALA A 428 -12.34 4.96 -6.39
CA ALA A 428 -12.98 5.97 -7.23
C ALA A 428 -11.91 6.83 -7.91
N VAL A 429 -11.89 6.81 -9.24
CA VAL A 429 -10.95 7.60 -10.05
C VAL A 429 -11.74 8.28 -11.16
N THR A 430 -11.52 9.57 -11.35
CA THR A 430 -12.03 10.31 -12.51
C THR A 430 -10.88 10.83 -13.36
N GLU A 431 -11.05 10.75 -14.67
CA GLU A 431 -10.10 11.24 -15.66
C GLU A 431 -10.42 12.70 -15.99
N GLN A 432 -9.44 13.57 -15.94
CA GLN A 432 -9.63 15.02 -16.03
C GLN A 432 -8.73 15.63 -17.11
N VAL A 433 -9.33 16.47 -17.93
CA VAL A 433 -8.70 17.15 -19.06
C VAL A 433 -8.59 18.65 -18.78
N PRO A 434 -7.39 19.23 -18.74
CA PRO A 434 -7.22 20.67 -18.60
C PRO A 434 -7.79 21.44 -19.78
N ILE A 435 -8.41 22.58 -19.51
CA ILE A 435 -9.00 23.43 -20.55
C ILE A 435 -7.96 24.47 -21.02
N PRO A 436 -7.58 24.47 -22.31
CA PRO A 436 -6.63 25.43 -22.86
C PRO A 436 -7.02 26.88 -22.56
N GLY A 437 -6.06 27.69 -22.13
CA GLY A 437 -6.28 29.11 -21.79
C GLY A 437 -6.96 29.35 -20.43
N HIS A 438 -7.33 28.32 -19.68
CA HIS A 438 -7.96 28.43 -18.37
C HIS A 438 -7.19 27.64 -17.29
N PRO A 439 -6.13 28.23 -16.69
CA PRO A 439 -5.30 27.57 -15.69
C PRO A 439 -6.12 27.03 -14.51
N GLY A 440 -5.85 25.77 -14.12
CA GLY A 440 -6.52 25.10 -13.00
C GLY A 440 -7.99 24.71 -13.25
N LYS A 441 -8.51 24.90 -14.48
CA LYS A 441 -9.84 24.41 -14.87
C LYS A 441 -9.71 23.15 -15.70
N THR A 442 -10.41 22.12 -15.26
CA THR A 442 -10.50 20.83 -15.95
C THR A 442 -11.95 20.49 -16.28
N ILE A 443 -12.12 19.49 -17.13
CA ILE A 443 -13.39 18.82 -17.40
C ILE A 443 -13.19 17.31 -17.34
N ASP A 444 -14.21 16.59 -16.86
CA ASP A 444 -14.20 15.14 -16.84
C ASP A 444 -14.13 14.58 -18.26
N TYR A 445 -13.23 13.63 -18.50
CA TYR A 445 -13.07 12.98 -19.79
C TYR A 445 -14.35 12.24 -20.22
N ASP A 446 -15.07 11.62 -19.28
CA ASP A 446 -16.33 10.93 -19.60
C ASP A 446 -17.46 11.93 -19.92
N GLU A 447 -17.43 13.13 -19.33
CA GLU A 447 -18.35 14.22 -19.70
C GLU A 447 -18.08 14.71 -21.13
N LEU A 448 -16.81 14.86 -21.53
CA LEU A 448 -16.44 15.16 -22.92
C LEU A 448 -16.95 14.10 -23.89
N ARG A 449 -16.80 12.82 -23.53
CA ARG A 449 -17.30 11.70 -24.35
C ARG A 449 -18.81 11.71 -24.47
N TRP A 450 -19.51 12.08 -23.40
CA TRP A 450 -20.97 12.22 -23.43
C TRP A 450 -21.41 13.34 -24.38
N TYR A 451 -20.77 14.51 -24.33
CA TYR A 451 -21.06 15.60 -25.29
C TYR A 451 -20.82 15.20 -26.75
N GLU A 452 -19.72 14.48 -27.03
CA GLU A 452 -19.44 13.97 -28.38
C GLU A 452 -20.54 12.99 -28.85
N ALA A 453 -21.00 12.09 -27.98
CA ALA A 453 -22.04 11.12 -28.29
C ALA A 453 -23.41 11.77 -28.56
N GLU A 454 -23.75 12.84 -27.85
CA GLU A 454 -24.96 13.65 -28.07
C GLU A 454 -24.82 14.60 -29.28
N GLY A 455 -23.62 14.74 -29.85
CA GLY A 455 -23.33 15.63 -30.97
C GLY A 455 -23.22 17.11 -30.58
N ASP A 456 -23.17 17.45 -29.28
CA ASP A 456 -22.92 18.80 -28.81
C ASP A 456 -21.42 19.09 -28.74
N LEU A 457 -20.83 19.53 -29.85
CA LEU A 457 -19.39 19.76 -29.94
C LEU A 457 -18.92 21.08 -29.30
N GLN A 458 -19.85 21.99 -28.97
CA GLN A 458 -19.53 23.29 -28.37
C GLN A 458 -20.48 23.67 -27.21
N PRO A 459 -20.56 22.84 -26.17
CA PRO A 459 -21.45 23.06 -25.03
C PRO A 459 -20.98 24.26 -24.22
N ARG A 460 -21.92 24.88 -23.50
CA ARG A 460 -21.58 25.89 -22.50
C ARG A 460 -21.07 25.21 -21.24
N TYR A 461 -19.88 25.56 -20.80
CA TYR A 461 -19.26 25.00 -19.61
C TYR A 461 -19.16 26.07 -18.51
N ALA A 462 -19.92 25.86 -17.44
CA ALA A 462 -20.06 26.83 -16.36
C ALA A 462 -18.72 27.19 -15.67
N PRO A 463 -17.79 26.25 -15.41
CA PRO A 463 -16.51 26.56 -14.74
C PRO A 463 -15.63 27.60 -15.43
N ILE A 464 -15.75 27.77 -16.76
CA ILE A 464 -15.06 28.81 -17.53
C ILE A 464 -15.98 29.95 -17.98
N ARG A 465 -17.29 29.87 -17.67
CA ARG A 465 -18.32 30.80 -18.15
C ARG A 465 -18.24 31.01 -19.68
N GLY A 466 -18.01 29.94 -20.42
CA GLY A 466 -17.70 29.97 -21.85
C GLY A 466 -18.14 28.71 -22.56
N ARG A 467 -17.70 28.54 -23.81
CA ARG A 467 -17.86 27.29 -24.56
C ARG A 467 -16.54 26.55 -24.63
N ILE A 468 -16.60 25.23 -24.63
CA ILE A 468 -15.45 24.36 -24.86
C ILE A 468 -15.54 23.77 -26.26
N ASP A 469 -14.41 23.43 -26.86
CA ASP A 469 -14.37 22.65 -28.10
C ASP A 469 -14.11 21.20 -27.74
N VAL A 470 -15.18 20.40 -27.72
CA VAL A 470 -15.14 18.99 -27.28
C VAL A 470 -14.21 18.18 -28.16
N LYS A 471 -14.24 18.42 -29.48
CA LYS A 471 -13.43 17.68 -30.44
C LYS A 471 -11.95 18.02 -30.26
N ALA A 472 -11.60 19.29 -30.11
CA ALA A 472 -10.22 19.70 -29.88
C ALA A 472 -9.65 19.12 -28.57
N LEU A 473 -10.46 19.03 -27.51
CA LEU A 473 -10.07 18.45 -26.22
C LEU A 473 -9.88 16.92 -26.31
N LEU A 474 -10.83 16.21 -26.92
CA LEU A 474 -10.76 14.75 -27.07
C LEU A 474 -9.65 14.33 -28.03
N ASP A 475 -9.60 14.94 -29.22
CA ASP A 475 -8.57 14.66 -30.23
C ASP A 475 -7.18 15.14 -29.77
N GLY A 476 -7.13 16.05 -28.80
CA GLY A 476 -5.90 16.40 -28.09
C GLY A 476 -5.29 15.23 -27.30
N ILE A 477 -6.12 14.31 -26.82
CA ILE A 477 -5.74 13.20 -25.93
C ILE A 477 -5.65 11.88 -26.71
N GLU A 478 -6.69 11.52 -27.46
CA GLU A 478 -6.80 10.29 -28.24
C GLU A 478 -7.45 10.58 -29.59
N THR A 479 -6.91 10.07 -30.69
CA THR A 479 -7.64 10.14 -31.97
C THR A 479 -8.83 9.18 -31.96
N PRO A 480 -9.87 9.41 -32.78
CA PRO A 480 -11.00 8.49 -32.91
C PRO A 480 -10.56 7.03 -33.15
N GLU A 481 -9.52 6.81 -33.96
CA GLU A 481 -8.96 5.49 -34.25
C GLU A 481 -8.31 4.86 -33.00
N MET A 482 -7.60 5.65 -32.17
CA MET A 482 -7.02 5.17 -30.92
C MET A 482 -8.09 4.83 -29.88
N ARG A 483 -9.16 5.64 -29.78
CA ARG A 483 -10.31 5.39 -28.90
C ARG A 483 -11.00 4.08 -29.29
N LEU A 484 -11.16 3.87 -30.59
CA LEU A 484 -11.69 2.64 -31.16
C LEU A 484 -10.81 1.43 -30.81
N GLU A 485 -9.51 1.51 -31.10
CA GLU A 485 -8.54 0.46 -30.80
C GLU A 485 -8.59 0.03 -29.32
N LEU A 486 -8.61 0.99 -28.38
CA LEU A 486 -8.66 0.71 -26.95
C LEU A 486 -9.97 0.07 -26.50
N ARG A 487 -11.10 0.51 -27.05
CA ARG A 487 -12.41 -0.10 -26.78
C ARG A 487 -12.37 -1.57 -27.19
N LEU A 488 -11.89 -1.85 -28.40
CA LEU A 488 -11.75 -3.22 -28.92
C LEU A 488 -10.82 -4.06 -28.04
N TYR A 489 -9.68 -3.51 -27.60
CA TYR A 489 -8.80 -4.20 -26.66
C TYR A 489 -9.46 -4.52 -25.32
N ARG A 490 -10.19 -3.57 -24.71
CA ARG A 490 -10.90 -3.80 -23.44
C ARG A 490 -11.98 -4.87 -23.59
N THR A 491 -12.85 -4.73 -24.59
CA THR A 491 -13.92 -5.69 -24.90
C THR A 491 -13.35 -7.09 -25.10
N LEU A 492 -12.26 -7.23 -25.84
CA LEU A 492 -11.62 -8.52 -26.10
C LEU A 492 -10.90 -9.11 -24.87
N GLN A 493 -10.49 -8.27 -23.91
CA GLN A 493 -9.90 -8.72 -22.64
C GLN A 493 -10.94 -9.27 -21.65
N GLU A 494 -12.24 -9.05 -21.87
CA GLU A 494 -13.34 -9.55 -21.01
C GLU A 494 -13.64 -11.05 -21.21
N GLY A 495 -12.59 -11.86 -21.42
CA GLY A 495 -12.68 -13.32 -21.41
C GLY A 495 -13.31 -13.91 -22.66
N PHE A 496 -12.83 -13.54 -23.86
CA PHE A 496 -13.17 -14.26 -25.08
C PHE A 496 -12.56 -15.68 -25.06
N SER A 497 -13.39 -16.69 -25.29
CA SER A 497 -12.92 -18.06 -25.53
C SER A 497 -12.23 -18.17 -26.91
N SER A 498 -11.35 -19.16 -27.07
CA SER A 498 -10.74 -19.46 -28.38
C SER A 498 -11.79 -19.78 -29.46
N PHE A 499 -12.97 -20.27 -29.07
CA PHE A 499 -14.06 -20.54 -29.99
C PHE A 499 -14.72 -19.25 -30.50
N GLU A 500 -15.06 -18.33 -29.59
CA GLU A 500 -15.63 -17.02 -29.96
C GLU A 500 -14.67 -16.21 -30.86
N LEU A 501 -13.37 -16.25 -30.58
CA LEU A 501 -12.35 -15.61 -31.41
C LEU A 501 -12.25 -16.22 -32.81
N LYS A 502 -12.35 -17.54 -32.94
CA LYS A 502 -12.35 -18.23 -34.25
C LYS A 502 -13.56 -17.84 -35.09
N GLU A 503 -14.74 -17.80 -34.48
CA GLU A 503 -15.94 -17.35 -35.17
C GLU A 503 -15.85 -15.88 -35.57
N LEU A 504 -15.31 -15.01 -34.70
CA LEU A 504 -15.09 -13.59 -35.02
C LEU A 504 -14.14 -13.43 -36.21
N CYS A 505 -13.04 -14.19 -36.24
CA CYS A 505 -12.12 -14.21 -37.39
C CYS A 505 -12.81 -14.72 -38.66
N THR A 506 -13.70 -15.71 -38.55
CA THR A 506 -14.47 -16.23 -39.69
C THR A 506 -15.42 -15.16 -40.26
N GLU A 507 -16.11 -14.41 -39.39
CA GLU A 507 -17.01 -13.31 -39.80
C GLU A 507 -16.24 -12.15 -40.46
N LEU A 508 -15.01 -11.92 -40.03
CA LEU A 508 -14.13 -10.86 -40.56
C LEU A 508 -13.31 -11.31 -41.79
N GLU A 509 -13.51 -12.54 -42.25
CA GLU A 509 -12.77 -13.17 -43.35
C GLU A 509 -11.24 -13.24 -43.10
N ILE A 510 -10.86 -13.52 -41.85
CA ILE A 510 -9.47 -13.63 -41.40
C ILE A 510 -9.12 -15.09 -41.16
N ASN A 511 -7.99 -15.53 -41.72
CA ASN A 511 -7.46 -16.85 -41.42
C ASN A 511 -6.90 -16.86 -39.99
N PHE A 512 -7.55 -17.58 -39.09
CA PHE A 512 -7.17 -17.67 -37.67
C PHE A 512 -5.72 -18.15 -37.47
N ASN A 513 -5.17 -18.92 -38.41
CA ASN A 513 -3.80 -19.43 -38.35
C ASN A 513 -2.74 -18.33 -38.61
N GLU A 514 -3.15 -17.12 -39.03
CA GLU A 514 -2.26 -15.96 -39.13
C GLU A 514 -2.02 -15.27 -37.77
N LEU A 515 -2.77 -15.66 -36.74
CA LEU A 515 -2.58 -15.21 -35.36
C LEU A 515 -1.61 -16.15 -34.62
N PRO A 516 -0.89 -15.67 -33.59
CA PRO A 516 0.06 -16.50 -32.86
C PRO A 516 -0.60 -17.76 -32.26
N GLU A 517 0.03 -18.91 -32.49
CA GLU A 517 -0.39 -20.21 -31.97
C GLU A 517 0.20 -20.46 -30.57
N ASN A 518 -0.46 -21.30 -29.76
CA ASN A 518 -0.05 -21.68 -28.39
C ASN A 518 0.08 -20.53 -27.38
N VAL A 519 -0.58 -19.39 -27.62
CA VAL A 519 -0.70 -18.30 -26.65
C VAL A 519 -2.13 -18.23 -26.08
N PRO A 520 -2.33 -17.70 -24.87
CA PRO A 520 -3.65 -17.55 -24.28
C PRO A 520 -4.62 -16.79 -25.20
N PRO A 521 -5.94 -17.06 -25.13
CA PRO A 521 -6.95 -16.39 -25.97
C PRO A 521 -6.87 -14.87 -25.92
N THR A 522 -6.56 -14.31 -24.74
CA THR A 522 -6.35 -12.87 -24.54
C THR A 522 -5.23 -12.32 -25.43
N GLN A 523 -4.13 -13.07 -25.58
CA GLN A 523 -2.99 -12.67 -26.42
C GLN A 523 -3.30 -12.82 -27.92
N GLN A 524 -4.10 -13.83 -28.30
CA GLN A 524 -4.61 -13.98 -29.66
C GLN A 524 -5.55 -12.83 -30.03
N ALA A 525 -6.38 -12.39 -29.07
CA ALA A 525 -7.29 -11.27 -29.26
C ALA A 525 -6.54 -9.94 -29.41
N LEU A 526 -5.46 -9.72 -28.65
CA LEU A 526 -4.57 -8.57 -28.84
C LEU A 526 -3.96 -8.57 -30.26
N ALA A 527 -3.46 -9.73 -30.71
CA ALA A 527 -2.90 -9.88 -32.04
C ALA A 527 -3.91 -9.61 -33.17
N LEU A 528 -5.19 -9.94 -32.95
CA LEU A 528 -6.27 -9.65 -33.88
C LEU A 528 -6.52 -8.14 -34.05
N VAL A 529 -6.51 -7.38 -32.95
CA VAL A 529 -6.66 -5.92 -33.02
C VAL A 529 -5.48 -5.30 -33.79
N GLU A 530 -4.25 -5.73 -33.51
CA GLU A 530 -3.08 -5.30 -34.29
C GLU A 530 -3.20 -5.65 -35.78
N TYR A 531 -3.66 -6.87 -36.08
CA TYR A 531 -3.86 -7.34 -37.45
C TYR A 531 -4.85 -6.47 -38.22
N MET A 532 -5.96 -6.09 -37.56
CA MET A 532 -7.00 -5.23 -38.13
C MET A 532 -6.54 -3.78 -38.25
N LYS A 533 -5.77 -3.28 -37.28
CA LYS A 533 -5.15 -1.96 -37.33
C LYS A 533 -4.23 -1.80 -38.53
N ARG A 534 -3.33 -2.76 -38.76
CA ARG A 534 -2.39 -2.73 -39.91
C ARG A 534 -3.10 -2.68 -41.27
N ARG A 535 -4.35 -3.15 -41.34
CA ARG A 535 -5.18 -3.14 -42.56
C ARG A 535 -6.23 -2.03 -42.59
N ASN A 536 -6.25 -1.15 -41.59
CA ASN A 536 -7.24 -0.07 -41.44
C ASN A 536 -8.70 -0.56 -41.38
N ARG A 537 -8.94 -1.74 -40.78
CA ARG A 537 -10.26 -2.41 -40.70
C ARG A 537 -10.86 -2.41 -39.28
N LEU A 538 -10.38 -1.54 -38.38
CA LEU A 538 -10.84 -1.52 -36.98
C LEU A 538 -12.36 -1.29 -36.83
N VAL A 539 -12.97 -0.50 -37.71
CA VAL A 539 -14.42 -0.24 -37.70
C VAL A 539 -15.23 -1.50 -38.01
N GLU A 540 -14.71 -2.39 -38.86
CA GLU A 540 -15.36 -3.67 -39.17
C GLU A 540 -15.31 -4.62 -37.97
N LEU A 541 -14.18 -4.63 -37.25
CA LEU A 541 -14.02 -5.39 -36.01
C LEU A 541 -15.01 -4.90 -34.93
N GLU A 542 -15.22 -3.59 -34.80
CA GLU A 542 -16.22 -3.01 -33.90
C GLU A 542 -17.65 -3.42 -34.25
N ALA A 543 -18.00 -3.34 -35.54
CA ALA A 543 -19.31 -3.74 -36.01
C ALA A 543 -19.59 -5.23 -35.76
N ALA A 544 -18.61 -6.11 -35.97
CA ALA A 544 -18.71 -7.54 -35.68
C ALA A 544 -18.84 -7.81 -34.17
N LEU A 545 -18.02 -7.16 -33.33
CA LEU A 545 -18.10 -7.29 -31.87
C LEU A 545 -19.44 -6.80 -31.32
N GLY A 546 -19.94 -5.67 -31.82
CA GLY A 546 -21.24 -5.11 -31.41
C GLY A 546 -22.45 -5.95 -31.81
N LYS A 547 -22.32 -6.86 -32.79
CA LYS A 547 -23.35 -7.87 -33.09
C LYS A 547 -23.31 -9.05 -32.13
N LYS A 548 -22.11 -9.47 -31.71
CA LYS A 548 -21.92 -10.65 -30.86
C LYS A 548 -22.13 -10.39 -29.37
N ARG A 549 -21.74 -9.22 -28.87
CA ARG A 549 -21.96 -8.79 -27.48
C ARG A 549 -22.56 -7.38 -27.47
N PRO A 550 -23.87 -7.25 -27.73
CA PRO A 550 -24.54 -5.95 -27.74
C PRO A 550 -24.53 -5.28 -26.36
N GLU A 551 -24.39 -6.04 -25.27
CA GLU A 551 -24.20 -5.51 -23.91
C GLU A 551 -22.87 -4.77 -23.66
N LEU A 552 -21.92 -4.80 -24.60
CA LEU A 552 -20.59 -4.17 -24.47
C LEU A 552 -20.44 -2.90 -25.35
N ARG A 553 -21.53 -2.38 -25.91
CA ARG A 553 -21.57 -1.18 -26.76
C ARG A 553 -21.52 0.13 -25.99
#